data_AF-A0AA43RP00-F1
#
_entry.id   AF-A0AA43RP00-F1
#
_cell.length_a   1.000
_cell.length_b   1.000
_cell.length_c   1.000
_cell.angle_alpha   90.00
_cell.angle_beta   90.00
_cell.angle_gamma   90.00
#
_symmetry.space_group_name_H-M   'P 1'
#
loop_
_entity.id
_entity.type
_entity.pdbx_description
1 polymer ?
#
loop_
_entity_poly.entity_id
_entity_poly.type
_entity_poly.pdbx_seq_one_letter_code
_entity_poly.pdbx_strand_id
1 'polypeptide(L)'
;MENISTGLKWVIGIIVTILIIAAGVSIYLVINNYFIRAQEQTLAQTQMINQAEFNSYDNKDVSGQDVINAAMRYKGRPQFAILIKTGENTTGFYAENTYKSSYEEPKDTSNPVVDLSKNNKYTKGVSVSTMLDQTNTDSYNRDNYLVNTLSVFKAVVYKDSNEEVRLIVFKQK
;
A
#
# COMPACT_ATOMS: atom_id res chain seq x y z
N MET A 1 49.29 -47.42 35.85
CA MET A 1 49.40 -46.05 35.27
C MET A 1 48.79 -45.96 33.86
N GLU A 2 47.87 -46.85 33.44
CA GLU A 2 47.21 -46.75 32.11
C GLU A 2 45.86 -46.01 32.14
N ASN A 3 45.13 -46.04 33.26
CA ASN A 3 43.78 -45.46 33.33
C ASN A 3 43.72 -43.93 33.31
N ILE A 4 44.80 -43.25 33.72
CA ILE A 4 44.88 -41.78 33.66
C ILE A 4 44.98 -41.31 32.20
N SER A 5 45.66 -42.06 31.33
CA SER A 5 45.79 -41.76 29.90
C SER A 5 44.45 -41.97 29.16
N THR A 6 43.71 -43.03 29.50
CA THR A 6 42.38 -43.30 28.92
C THR A 6 41.32 -42.30 29.37
N GLY A 7 41.32 -41.94 30.67
CA GLY A 7 40.40 -40.92 31.20
C GLY A 7 40.64 -39.54 30.59
N LEU A 8 41.90 -39.14 30.44
CA LEU A 8 42.27 -37.86 29.83
C LEU A 8 41.81 -37.76 28.36
N LYS A 9 41.93 -38.84 27.58
CA LYS A 9 41.40 -38.89 26.19
C LYS A 9 39.89 -38.71 26.13
N TRP A 10 39.16 -39.30 27.09
CA TRP A 10 37.71 -39.16 27.19
C TRP A 10 37.30 -37.72 27.52
N VAL A 11 37.99 -37.07 28.46
CA VAL A 11 37.73 -35.68 28.82
C VAL A 11 37.98 -34.74 27.64
N ILE A 12 39.07 -34.94 26.90
CA ILE A 12 39.37 -34.16 25.69
C ILE A 12 38.26 -34.33 24.65
N GLY A 13 37.78 -35.56 24.43
CA GLY A 13 36.69 -35.84 23.49
C GLY A 13 35.37 -35.12 23.88
N ILE A 14 35.03 -35.12 25.17
CA ILE A 14 33.85 -34.39 25.67
C ILE A 14 34.03 -32.89 25.44
N ILE A 15 35.18 -32.32 25.80
CA ILE A 15 35.44 -30.88 25.66
C ILE A 15 35.35 -30.45 24.19
N VAL A 16 35.97 -31.21 23.29
CA VAL A 16 35.93 -30.93 21.84
C VAL A 16 34.49 -30.98 21.31
N THR A 17 33.70 -31.95 21.75
CA THR A 17 32.29 -32.07 21.33
C THR A 17 31.45 -30.87 21.80
N ILE A 18 31.62 -30.44 23.06
CA ILE A 18 30.92 -29.26 23.59
C ILE A 18 31.32 -28.00 22.80
N LEU A 19 32.60 -27.83 22.46
CA LEU A 19 33.07 -26.70 21.67
C LEU A 19 32.46 -26.66 20.27
N ILE A 20 32.32 -27.81 19.59
CA ILE A 20 31.69 -27.90 18.27
C ILE A 20 30.22 -27.51 18.34
N ILE A 21 29.47 -28.04 19.32
CA ILE A 21 28.06 -27.71 19.50
C ILE A 21 27.89 -26.21 19.82
N ALA A 22 28.72 -25.68 20.71
CA ALA A 22 28.69 -24.26 21.07
C ALA A 22 28.97 -23.34 19.86
N ALA A 23 29.93 -23.70 19.02
CA ALA A 23 30.21 -22.98 17.78
C ALA A 23 29.02 -23.04 16.79
N GLY A 24 28.40 -24.22 16.63
CA GLY A 24 27.23 -24.40 15.77
C GLY A 24 26.02 -23.58 16.21
N VAL A 25 25.72 -23.59 17.52
CA VAL A 25 24.62 -22.78 18.10
C VAL A 25 24.88 -21.29 17.95
N SER A 26 26.13 -20.84 18.16
CA SER A 26 26.52 -19.44 17.98
C SER A 26 26.29 -18.97 16.54
N ILE A 27 26.73 -19.75 15.55
CA ILE A 27 26.50 -19.46 14.13
C ILE A 27 25.01 -19.46 13.80
N TYR A 28 24.25 -20.44 14.31
CA TYR A 28 22.81 -20.55 14.08
C TYR A 28 22.02 -19.34 14.63
N LEU A 29 22.34 -18.87 15.84
CA LEU A 29 21.69 -17.68 16.43
C LEU A 29 22.02 -16.41 15.66
N VAL A 30 23.26 -16.27 15.21
CA VAL A 30 23.71 -15.13 14.39
C VAL A 30 22.95 -15.11 13.06
N ILE A 31 22.92 -16.23 12.33
CA ILE A 31 22.23 -16.32 11.03
C ILE A 31 20.73 -16.05 11.16
N ASN A 32 20.05 -16.62 12.15
CA ASN A 32 18.61 -16.38 12.35
C ASN A 32 18.33 -14.91 12.66
N ASN A 33 19.13 -14.27 13.52
CA ASN A 33 18.98 -12.85 13.81
C ASN A 33 19.23 -11.99 12.55
N TYR A 34 20.19 -12.33 11.70
CA TYR A 34 20.41 -11.62 10.44
C TYR A 34 19.30 -11.87 9.41
N PHE A 35 18.74 -13.08 9.37
CA PHE A 35 17.64 -13.43 8.46
C PHE A 35 16.33 -12.74 8.84
N ILE A 36 16.05 -12.62 10.14
CA ILE A 36 14.90 -11.85 10.66
C ILE A 36 15.07 -10.37 10.32
N ARG A 37 16.25 -9.79 10.60
CA ARG A 37 16.54 -8.38 10.28
C ARG A 37 16.50 -8.07 8.79
N ALA A 38 16.97 -8.98 7.93
CA ALA A 38 16.91 -8.80 6.48
C ALA A 38 15.47 -8.83 5.95
N GLN A 39 14.62 -9.69 6.51
CA GLN A 39 13.18 -9.69 6.19
C GLN A 39 12.50 -8.40 6.66
N GLU A 40 12.76 -7.97 7.89
CA GLU A 40 12.25 -6.70 8.43
C GLU A 40 12.69 -5.50 7.58
N GLN A 41 13.97 -5.46 7.20
CA GLN A 41 14.52 -4.39 6.35
C GLN A 41 13.91 -4.41 4.94
N THR A 42 13.65 -5.59 4.37
CA THR A 42 13.00 -5.72 3.06
C THR A 42 11.53 -5.28 3.11
N LEU A 43 10.81 -5.63 4.18
CA LEU A 43 9.42 -5.23 4.38
C LEU A 43 9.31 -3.71 4.55
N ALA A 44 10.16 -3.12 5.39
CA ALA A 44 10.23 -1.68 5.59
C ALA A 44 10.58 -0.93 4.29
N GLN A 45 11.57 -1.44 3.53
CA GLN A 45 11.95 -0.83 2.25
C GLN A 45 10.83 -0.93 1.20
N THR A 46 10.08 -2.04 1.18
CA THR A 46 8.91 -2.21 0.31
C THR A 46 7.78 -1.25 0.68
N GLN A 47 7.53 -1.04 1.97
CA GLN A 47 6.55 -0.07 2.47
C GLN A 47 6.93 1.37 2.09
N MET A 48 8.21 1.74 2.23
CA MET A 48 8.70 3.07 1.84
C MET A 48 8.55 3.34 0.33
N ILE A 49 8.87 2.37 -0.52
CA ILE A 49 8.72 2.51 -1.98
C ILE A 49 7.25 2.66 -2.36
N ASN A 50 6.37 1.85 -1.76
CA ASN A 50 4.93 1.92 -1.98
C ASN A 50 4.37 3.30 -1.59
N GLN A 51 4.91 3.93 -0.55
CA GLN A 51 4.47 5.25 -0.10
C GLN A 51 5.02 6.39 -0.98
N ALA A 52 6.27 6.28 -1.44
CA ALA A 52 6.90 7.27 -2.31
C ALA A 52 6.15 7.49 -3.64
N GLU A 53 5.53 6.44 -4.16
CA GLU A 53 4.73 6.49 -5.39
C GLU A 53 3.57 7.50 -5.29
N PHE A 54 2.97 7.63 -4.11
CA PHE A 54 1.81 8.48 -3.85
C PHE A 54 2.15 9.91 -3.44
N ASN A 55 3.42 10.19 -3.10
CA ASN A 55 3.89 11.55 -2.81
C ASN A 55 3.77 12.49 -4.02
N SER A 56 3.61 11.93 -5.23
CA SER A 56 3.29 12.70 -6.43
C SER A 56 1.90 13.34 -6.38
N TYR A 57 0.97 12.76 -5.62
CA TYR A 57 -0.41 13.21 -5.50
C TYR A 57 -0.72 13.86 -4.14
N ASP A 58 -0.08 13.45 -3.05
CA ASP A 58 -0.45 13.91 -1.71
C ASP A 58 -0.39 15.44 -1.56
N ASN A 59 -1.55 16.03 -1.24
CA ASN A 59 -1.78 17.46 -1.08
C ASN A 59 -1.33 18.33 -2.27
N LYS A 60 -1.28 17.78 -3.48
CA LYS A 60 -0.87 18.51 -4.69
C LYS A 60 -2.05 18.84 -5.58
N ASP A 61 -1.85 19.91 -6.35
CA ASP A 61 -2.74 20.24 -7.46
C ASP A 61 -2.25 19.49 -8.68
N VAL A 62 -3.13 18.68 -9.27
CA VAL A 62 -2.84 17.83 -10.41
C VAL A 62 -3.82 18.12 -11.54
N SER A 63 -3.43 17.83 -12.78
CA SER A 63 -4.31 18.00 -13.93
C SER A 63 -5.35 16.88 -14.01
N GLY A 64 -6.46 17.11 -14.71
CA GLY A 64 -7.41 16.03 -15.02
C GLY A 64 -6.77 14.88 -15.79
N GLN A 65 -5.73 15.15 -16.60
CA GLN A 65 -4.95 14.09 -17.24
C GLN A 65 -4.22 13.20 -16.21
N ASP A 66 -3.71 13.78 -15.13
CA ASP A 66 -3.08 13.02 -14.03
C ASP A 66 -4.11 12.16 -13.30
N VAL A 67 -5.34 12.63 -13.13
CA VAL A 67 -6.46 11.85 -12.57
C VAL A 67 -6.74 10.62 -13.43
N ILE A 68 -6.83 10.80 -14.75
CA ILE A 68 -7.05 9.70 -15.70
C ILE A 68 -5.87 8.71 -15.70
N ASN A 69 -4.63 9.22 -15.66
CA ASN A 69 -3.43 8.40 -15.58
C ASN A 69 -3.39 7.59 -14.28
N ALA A 70 -3.75 8.18 -13.15
CA ALA A 70 -3.86 7.49 -11.87
C ALA A 70 -4.93 6.38 -11.92
N ALA A 71 -6.11 6.68 -12.48
CA ALA A 71 -7.19 5.70 -12.65
C ALA A 71 -6.74 4.49 -13.49
N MET A 72 -5.99 4.71 -14.57
CA MET A 72 -5.41 3.62 -15.37
C MET A 72 -4.32 2.85 -14.61
N ARG A 73 -3.37 3.56 -14.01
CA ARG A 73 -2.19 2.98 -13.34
C ARG A 73 -2.58 2.08 -12.17
N TYR A 74 -3.56 2.49 -11.37
CA TYR A 74 -3.90 1.81 -10.13
C TYR A 74 -5.14 0.91 -10.21
N LYS A 75 -5.75 0.75 -11.39
CA LYS A 75 -6.89 -0.16 -11.61
C LYS A 75 -6.62 -1.59 -11.14
N GLY A 76 -5.38 -2.07 -11.29
CA GLY A 76 -4.94 -3.41 -10.92
C GLY A 76 -4.40 -3.54 -9.49
N ARG A 77 -4.47 -2.52 -8.64
CA ARG A 77 -3.94 -2.58 -7.28
C ARG A 77 -4.99 -3.16 -6.32
N PRO A 78 -4.67 -4.23 -5.56
CA PRO A 78 -5.58 -4.76 -4.55
C PRO A 78 -5.72 -3.80 -3.36
N GLN A 79 -6.89 -3.82 -2.72
CA GLN A 79 -7.19 -2.99 -1.53
C GLN A 79 -6.87 -1.51 -1.74
N PHE A 80 -7.22 -0.98 -2.90
CA PHE A 80 -6.95 0.40 -3.26
C PHE A 80 -8.11 0.97 -4.07
N ALA A 81 -8.47 2.22 -3.84
CA ALA A 81 -9.54 2.91 -4.53
C ALA A 81 -9.13 4.33 -4.93
N ILE A 82 -9.76 4.84 -5.99
CA ILE A 82 -9.65 6.25 -6.38
C ILE A 82 -11.06 6.81 -6.41
N LEU A 83 -11.28 7.88 -5.64
CA LEU A 83 -12.53 8.63 -5.62
C LEU A 83 -12.31 9.95 -6.37
N ILE A 84 -13.16 10.24 -7.35
CA ILE A 84 -13.07 11.44 -8.18
C ILE A 84 -14.33 12.26 -7.95
N LYS A 85 -14.16 13.53 -7.58
CA LYS A 85 -15.23 14.52 -7.42
C LYS A 85 -15.00 15.61 -8.44
N THR A 86 -15.93 15.75 -9.36
CA THR A 86 -15.91 16.80 -10.40
C THR A 86 -16.79 17.97 -9.96
N GLY A 87 -16.72 19.10 -10.67
CA GLY A 87 -17.58 20.26 -10.44
C GLY A 87 -19.07 19.91 -10.62
N GLU A 88 -19.36 19.08 -11.63
CA GLU A 88 -20.72 18.62 -11.93
C GLU A 88 -21.17 17.48 -10.99
N ASN A 89 -20.25 16.59 -10.59
CA ASN A 89 -20.51 15.48 -9.68
C ASN A 89 -19.76 15.64 -8.36
N THR A 90 -20.36 16.44 -7.46
CA THR A 90 -19.80 16.74 -6.13
C THR A 90 -19.88 15.57 -5.14
N THR A 91 -20.81 14.63 -5.34
CA THR A 91 -20.85 13.37 -4.58
C THR A 91 -19.61 12.53 -4.90
N GLY A 92 -19.20 12.56 -6.17
CA GLY A 92 -18.07 11.82 -6.70
C GLY A 92 -18.40 10.37 -7.05
N PHE A 93 -17.47 9.75 -7.76
CA PHE A 93 -17.55 8.39 -8.24
C PHE A 93 -16.20 7.69 -8.11
N TYR A 94 -16.21 6.37 -8.04
CA TYR A 94 -14.99 5.59 -7.96
C TYR A 94 -14.48 5.22 -9.34
N ALA A 95 -13.18 5.31 -9.54
CA ALA A 95 -12.55 4.72 -10.71
C ALA A 95 -12.69 3.19 -10.69
N GLU A 96 -12.80 2.60 -11.86
CA GLU A 96 -12.83 1.15 -12.01
C GLU A 96 -11.57 0.51 -11.42
N ASN A 97 -11.78 -0.46 -10.53
CA ASN A 97 -10.72 -1.27 -9.93
C ASN A 97 -11.06 -2.75 -10.10
N THR A 98 -10.08 -3.56 -10.50
CA THR A 98 -10.23 -5.00 -10.76
C THR A 98 -10.74 -5.77 -9.53
N TYR A 99 -10.36 -5.33 -8.33
CA TYR A 99 -10.74 -5.93 -7.04
C TYR A 99 -12.01 -5.32 -6.45
N LYS A 100 -12.70 -4.43 -7.17
CA LYS A 100 -13.95 -3.76 -6.75
C LYS A 100 -13.84 -3.13 -5.35
N SER A 101 -12.65 -2.64 -5.02
CA SER A 101 -12.39 -1.97 -3.75
C SER A 101 -12.89 -0.53 -3.85
N SER A 102 -13.73 -0.13 -2.93
CA SER A 102 -14.13 1.27 -2.74
C SER A 102 -14.07 1.58 -1.25
N TYR A 103 -13.59 2.77 -0.89
CA TYR A 103 -13.42 3.16 0.50
C TYR A 103 -13.99 4.55 0.70
N GLU A 104 -14.76 4.72 1.77
CA GLU A 104 -15.26 6.04 2.14
C GLU A 104 -14.11 7.00 2.46
N GLU A 105 -14.26 8.25 2.04
CA GLU A 105 -13.35 9.32 2.44
C GLU A 105 -13.44 9.52 3.97
N PRO A 106 -12.30 9.51 4.69
CA PRO A 106 -12.28 9.77 6.12
C PRO A 106 -12.88 11.14 6.44
N LYS A 107 -13.79 11.18 7.42
CA LYS A 107 -14.42 12.44 7.89
C LYS A 107 -13.61 13.15 8.98
N ASP A 108 -12.69 12.42 9.63
CA ASP A 108 -11.79 12.98 10.63
C ASP A 108 -10.69 13.79 9.94
N THR A 109 -10.54 15.05 10.33
CA THR A 109 -9.54 15.98 9.79
C THR A 109 -8.23 15.96 10.59
N SER A 110 -8.21 15.42 11.81
CA SER A 110 -7.04 15.37 12.67
C SER A 110 -6.20 14.12 12.43
N ASN A 111 -6.84 12.98 12.21
CA ASN A 111 -6.18 11.73 11.84
C ASN A 111 -7.02 10.96 10.80
N PRO A 112 -6.94 11.33 9.51
CA PRO A 112 -7.78 10.74 8.49
C PRO A 112 -7.31 9.31 8.15
N VAL A 113 -7.92 8.33 8.81
CA VAL A 113 -7.66 6.89 8.61
C VAL A 113 -8.77 6.25 7.77
N VAL A 114 -8.38 5.49 6.75
CA VAL A 114 -9.30 4.69 5.93
C VAL A 114 -9.76 3.47 6.72
N ASP A 115 -11.07 3.39 6.93
CA ASP A 115 -11.72 2.25 7.57
C ASP A 115 -12.00 1.16 6.53
N LEU A 116 -11.23 0.07 6.60
CA LEU A 116 -11.36 -1.08 5.69
C LEU A 116 -12.71 -1.82 5.84
N SER A 117 -13.42 -1.64 6.97
CA SER A 117 -14.74 -2.24 7.18
C SER A 117 -15.84 -1.53 6.40
N LYS A 118 -15.63 -0.25 6.06
CA LYS A 118 -16.53 0.59 5.25
C LYS A 118 -16.23 0.49 3.76
N ASN A 119 -16.09 -0.73 3.27
CA ASN A 119 -15.90 -0.99 1.86
C ASN A 119 -17.25 -1.15 1.17
N ASN A 120 -17.59 -0.23 0.26
CA ASN A 120 -18.78 -0.36 -0.57
C ASN A 120 -18.47 -1.28 -1.76
N LYS A 121 -18.36 -2.60 -1.49
CA LYS A 121 -18.08 -3.65 -2.50
C LYS A 121 -19.06 -3.68 -3.69
N TYR A 122 -20.16 -2.94 -3.57
CA TYR A 122 -21.23 -2.84 -4.57
C TYR A 122 -21.21 -1.55 -5.38
N THR A 123 -20.31 -0.60 -5.10
CA THR A 123 -20.21 0.60 -5.94
C THR A 123 -19.61 0.23 -7.28
N LYS A 124 -20.38 0.44 -8.35
CA LYS A 124 -19.92 0.24 -9.72
C LYS A 124 -18.81 1.25 -10.01
N GLY A 125 -17.58 0.76 -10.17
CA GLY A 125 -16.47 1.57 -10.61
C GLY A 125 -16.67 2.04 -12.06
N VAL A 126 -16.24 3.25 -12.35
CA VAL A 126 -16.39 3.91 -13.65
C VAL A 126 -15.15 3.73 -14.48
N SER A 127 -15.31 3.27 -15.72
CA SER A 127 -14.16 3.04 -16.62
C SER A 127 -13.57 4.36 -17.11
N VAL A 128 -12.28 4.37 -17.42
CA VAL A 128 -11.60 5.55 -17.98
C VAL A 128 -12.22 6.00 -19.32
N SER A 129 -12.72 5.06 -20.12
CA SER A 129 -13.46 5.39 -21.35
C SER A 129 -14.69 6.25 -21.05
N THR A 130 -15.46 5.88 -20.02
CA THR A 130 -16.62 6.65 -19.55
C THR A 130 -16.22 8.00 -18.96
N MET A 131 -15.05 8.09 -18.31
CA MET A 131 -14.56 9.36 -17.77
C MET A 131 -14.14 10.36 -18.84
N LEU A 132 -13.78 9.90 -20.04
CA LEU A 132 -13.37 10.74 -21.16
C LEU A 132 -14.52 11.02 -22.13
N ASP A 133 -15.69 10.44 -21.91
CA ASP A 133 -16.85 10.56 -22.78
C ASP A 133 -17.50 11.94 -22.66
N GLN A 134 -17.27 12.80 -23.65
CA GLN A 134 -17.82 14.15 -23.73
C GLN A 134 -19.25 14.19 -24.28
N THR A 135 -19.84 13.04 -24.63
CA THR A 135 -21.21 12.99 -25.15
C THR A 135 -22.25 12.90 -24.03
N ASN A 136 -21.85 12.41 -22.86
CA ASN A 136 -22.70 12.32 -21.67
C ASN A 136 -22.56 13.60 -20.82
N THR A 137 -23.26 14.65 -21.24
CA THR A 137 -23.11 16.03 -20.72
C THR A 137 -24.31 16.50 -19.92
N ASP A 138 -25.12 15.61 -19.35
CA ASP A 138 -26.19 16.02 -18.45
C ASP A 138 -25.59 16.81 -17.28
N SER A 139 -25.76 18.14 -17.35
CA SER A 139 -25.00 19.16 -16.61
C SER A 139 -25.18 19.11 -15.10
N TYR A 140 -26.08 18.30 -14.55
CA TYR A 140 -26.36 18.27 -13.11
C TYR A 140 -26.75 16.88 -12.64
N ASN A 141 -26.08 15.84 -13.16
CA ASN A 141 -26.39 14.48 -12.79
C ASN A 141 -25.28 13.85 -11.93
N ARG A 142 -25.68 13.11 -10.90
CA ARG A 142 -24.80 12.18 -10.15
C ARG A 142 -24.21 11.10 -11.07
N ASP A 143 -24.78 10.95 -12.26
CA ASP A 143 -24.31 10.09 -13.35
C ASP A 143 -23.37 10.79 -14.35
N ASN A 144 -22.99 12.05 -14.12
CA ASN A 144 -21.94 12.68 -14.91
C ASN A 144 -20.58 12.22 -14.37
N TYR A 145 -19.83 11.54 -15.24
CA TYR A 145 -18.52 10.97 -14.94
C TYR A 145 -17.39 11.66 -15.70
N LEU A 146 -17.69 12.69 -16.48
CA LEU A 146 -16.72 13.38 -17.32
C LEU A 146 -15.65 14.05 -16.46
N VAL A 147 -14.40 13.64 -16.68
CA VAL A 147 -13.21 14.28 -16.10
C VAL A 147 -12.62 15.17 -17.17
N ASN A 148 -12.77 16.48 -16.98
CA ASN A 148 -12.13 17.45 -17.86
C ASN A 148 -10.60 17.41 -17.65
N THR A 149 -9.86 16.96 -18.66
CA THR A 149 -8.40 16.79 -18.61
C THR A 149 -7.64 18.11 -18.45
N LEU A 150 -8.27 19.24 -18.79
CA LEU A 150 -7.72 20.59 -18.66
C LEU A 150 -8.01 21.22 -17.29
N SER A 151 -8.88 20.62 -16.49
CA SER A 151 -9.22 21.13 -15.16
C SER A 151 -8.18 20.75 -14.11
N VAL A 152 -8.14 21.51 -13.02
CA VAL A 152 -7.25 21.29 -11.89
C VAL A 152 -8.00 20.55 -10.78
N PHE A 153 -7.36 19.53 -10.22
CA PHE A 153 -7.86 18.73 -9.12
C PHE A 153 -6.92 18.83 -7.94
N LYS A 154 -7.47 19.02 -6.74
CA LYS A 154 -6.75 18.81 -5.49
C LYS A 154 -6.73 17.31 -5.20
N ALA A 155 -5.54 16.73 -5.11
CA ALA A 155 -5.34 15.35 -4.73
C ALA A 155 -5.02 15.23 -3.23
N VAL A 156 -5.64 14.27 -2.56
CA VAL A 156 -5.40 13.94 -1.15
C VAL A 156 -5.28 12.42 -1.04
N VAL A 157 -4.22 11.97 -0.36
CA VAL A 157 -3.93 10.55 -0.19
C VAL A 157 -4.28 10.15 1.23
N TYR A 158 -5.05 9.06 1.37
CA TYR A 158 -5.49 8.54 2.67
C TYR A 158 -4.91 7.14 2.92
N LYS A 159 -4.52 6.92 4.18
CA LYS A 159 -3.86 5.70 4.65
C LYS A 159 -4.77 4.94 5.62
N ASP A 160 -4.59 3.63 5.73
CA ASP A 160 -5.22 2.83 6.78
C ASP A 160 -4.44 2.88 8.10
N SER A 161 -4.92 2.14 9.10
CA SER A 161 -4.28 2.02 10.42
C SER A 161 -2.88 1.39 10.38
N ASN A 162 -2.50 0.76 9.27
CA ASN A 162 -1.20 0.13 9.06
C ASN A 162 -0.27 1.02 8.21
N GLU A 163 -0.61 2.30 8.05
CA GLU A 163 0.11 3.30 7.23
C GLU A 163 0.18 2.97 5.73
N GLU A 164 -0.61 2.01 5.26
CA GLU A 164 -0.70 1.67 3.84
C GLU A 164 -1.70 2.58 3.14
N VAL A 165 -1.33 3.07 1.96
CA VAL A 165 -2.20 3.92 1.16
C VAL A 165 -3.34 3.08 0.57
N ARG A 166 -4.58 3.47 0.86
CA ARG A 166 -5.79 2.76 0.41
C ARG A 166 -6.70 3.58 -0.49
N LEU A 167 -6.62 4.91 -0.42
CA LEU A 167 -7.53 5.79 -1.14
C LEU A 167 -6.81 7.05 -1.62
N ILE A 168 -7.05 7.42 -2.87
CA ILE A 168 -6.74 8.78 -3.35
C ILE A 168 -8.06 9.46 -3.67
N VAL A 169 -8.24 10.68 -3.17
CA VAL A 169 -9.38 11.53 -3.50
C VAL A 169 -8.91 12.68 -4.37
N PHE A 170 -9.50 12.80 -5.56
CA PHE A 170 -9.33 13.93 -6.45
C PHE A 170 -10.57 14.82 -6.37
N LYS A 171 -10.41 16.08 -6.00
CA LYS A 171 -11.50 17.07 -5.95
C LYS A 171 -11.21 18.20 -6.91
N GLN A 172 -12.06 18.39 -7.91
CA GLN A 172 -11.95 19.50 -8.85
C GLN A 172 -12.05 20.84 -8.11
N LYS A 173 -11.21 21.79 -8.50
CA LYS A 173 -11.24 23.17 -8.01
C LYS A 173 -12.14 24.05 -8.86
#